data_AF-A0A7J6RAY1-F1
#
_entry.id   AF-A0A7J6RAY1-F1
#
_cell.length_a   1.000
_cell.length_b   1.000
_cell.length_c   1.000
_cell.angle_alpha   90.00
_cell.angle_beta   90.00
_cell.angle_gamma   90.00
#
_symmetry.space_group_name_H-M   'P 1'
#
loop_
_entity.id
_entity.type
_entity.pdbx_description
1 polymer ?
#
loop_
_entity_poly.entity_id
_entity_poly.type
_entity_poly.pdbx_seq_one_letter_code
_entity_poly.pdbx_strand_id
1 'polypeptide(L)'
;EILDKAGLPYLSKDTMDADGCPCLGRGEVMIRGPSVSRCYYKLTDLTAKSYLPHGWFRTGDVGEWLPDGTLRIIDRVKNLVKLKGGEYIAMENMENIYGSSEFVNALAGGVMVYGDGTMDRPVALVQVNIKNLEKWAANNKIEYKDADDLLANPAANKE
;
A
#
# COMPACT_ATOMS: atom_id res chain seq x y z
N GLU A 1 6.22 9.20 -15.60
CA GLU A 1 5.83 10.18 -14.57
C GLU A 1 5.13 9.45 -13.46
N ILE A 2 5.19 9.96 -12.23
CA ILE A 2 4.46 9.36 -11.10
C ILE A 2 3.05 9.91 -11.17
N LEU A 3 2.07 9.03 -11.27
CA LEU A 3 0.67 9.38 -11.47
C LEU A 3 -0.11 9.12 -10.18
N ASP A 4 -1.09 9.97 -9.91
CA ASP A 4 -2.04 9.85 -8.82
C ASP A 4 -3.17 8.87 -9.17
N LYS A 5 -4.14 8.76 -8.25
CA LYS A 5 -5.23 7.81 -8.40
C LYS A 5 -6.18 8.06 -9.57
N ALA A 6 -6.20 9.28 -10.10
CA ALA A 6 -6.97 9.68 -11.27
C ALA A 6 -6.14 9.55 -12.56
N GLY A 7 -4.89 9.07 -12.46
CA GLY A 7 -3.95 9.01 -13.57
C GLY A 7 -3.39 10.36 -13.99
N LEU A 8 -3.54 11.38 -13.14
CA LEU A 8 -2.92 12.68 -13.32
C LEU A 8 -1.51 12.64 -12.72
N PRO A 9 -0.53 13.31 -13.33
CA PRO A 9 0.80 13.38 -12.73
C PRO A 9 0.73 14.08 -11.37
N TYR A 10 1.49 13.58 -10.39
CA TYR A 10 1.77 14.37 -9.20
C TYR A 10 2.61 15.57 -9.60
N LEU A 11 2.05 16.77 -9.43
CA LEU A 11 2.74 18.00 -9.78
C LEU A 11 3.10 18.77 -8.51
N SER A 12 4.28 19.38 -8.53
CA SER A 12 4.69 20.34 -7.50
C SER A 12 3.81 21.60 -7.45
N LYS A 13 2.86 21.75 -8.38
CA LYS A 13 1.91 22.85 -8.48
C LYS A 13 0.49 22.49 -8.04
N ASP A 14 0.27 21.24 -7.61
CA ASP A 14 -1.04 20.81 -7.15
C ASP A 14 -1.50 21.64 -5.95
N THR A 15 -2.74 22.12 -6.01
CA THR A 15 -3.37 22.90 -4.92
C THR A 15 -4.45 22.10 -4.19
N MET A 16 -4.86 20.96 -4.75
CA MET A 16 -5.87 20.04 -4.21
C MET A 16 -5.41 18.61 -4.45
N ASP A 17 -5.62 17.74 -3.47
CA ASP A 17 -5.39 16.31 -3.60
C ASP A 17 -6.56 15.62 -4.31
N ALA A 18 -6.45 14.30 -4.50
CA ALA A 18 -7.43 13.53 -5.24
C ALA A 18 -8.74 13.28 -4.45
N ASP A 19 -8.80 13.70 -3.19
CA ASP A 19 -9.99 13.70 -2.34
C ASP A 19 -10.59 15.12 -2.18
N GLY A 20 -10.03 16.11 -2.87
CA GLY A 20 -10.48 17.50 -2.84
C GLY A 20 -10.00 18.27 -1.60
N CYS A 21 -9.04 17.74 -0.86
CA CYS A 21 -8.42 18.43 0.27
C CYS A 21 -7.29 19.35 -0.21
N PRO A 22 -7.09 20.55 0.39
CA PRO A 22 -6.02 21.45 0.00
C PRO A 22 -4.62 20.85 0.21
N CYS A 23 -3.74 21.01 -0.79
CA CYS A 23 -2.32 20.69 -0.69
C CYS A 23 -1.45 21.80 -1.32
N LEU A 24 -0.15 21.79 -1.05
CA LEU A 24 0.83 22.76 -1.55
C LEU A 24 1.89 22.06 -2.41
N GLY A 25 1.44 21.23 -3.34
CA GLY A 25 2.27 20.44 -4.23
C GLY A 25 2.49 19.01 -3.75
N ARG A 26 2.59 18.11 -4.71
CA ARG A 26 2.73 16.66 -4.51
C ARG A 26 3.85 16.11 -5.38
N GLY A 27 4.47 15.01 -4.96
CA GLY A 27 5.48 14.34 -5.78
C GLY A 27 6.38 13.40 -4.98
N GLU A 28 7.42 12.90 -5.64
CA GLU A 28 8.43 12.08 -4.98
C GLU A 28 9.21 12.89 -3.96
N VAL A 29 9.29 12.37 -2.74
CA VAL A 29 10.10 12.94 -1.69
C VAL A 29 11.58 12.69 -2.00
N MET A 30 12.34 13.77 -2.01
CA MET A 30 13.79 13.72 -2.17
C MET A 30 14.45 14.37 -0.97
N ILE A 31 15.51 13.74 -0.46
CA ILE A 31 16.23 14.22 0.71
C ILE A 31 17.70 14.45 0.38
N ARG A 32 18.31 15.38 1.12
CA ARG A 32 19.73 15.68 1.05
C ARG A 32 20.23 16.03 2.44
N GLY A 33 21.38 15.50 2.83
CA GLY A 33 22.01 15.85 4.10
C GLY A 33 23.01 14.80 4.58
N PRO A 34 23.62 15.01 5.75
CA PRO A 34 24.64 14.12 6.32
C PRO A 34 24.13 12.69 6.57
N SER A 35 22.83 12.53 6.81
CA SER A 35 22.19 11.23 7.06
C SER A 35 21.98 10.38 5.81
N VAL A 36 22.22 10.95 4.62
CA VAL A 36 22.06 10.25 3.34
C VAL A 36 23.36 9.50 3.01
N SER A 37 23.24 8.21 2.71
CA SER A 37 24.38 7.39 2.29
C SER A 37 24.96 7.89 0.96
N ARG A 38 26.23 7.58 0.68
CA ARG A 38 26.91 8.09 -0.53
C ARG A 38 26.53 7.35 -1.81
N CYS A 39 26.32 6.03 -1.71
CA CYS A 39 26.04 5.16 -2.84
C CYS A 39 25.62 3.76 -2.34
N TYR A 40 25.18 2.92 -3.27
CA TYR A 40 25.08 1.49 -3.07
C TYR A 40 26.43 0.81 -3.36
N TYR A 41 26.92 0.00 -2.42
CA TYR A 41 28.22 -0.66 -2.54
C TYR A 41 28.26 -1.59 -3.76
N LYS A 42 29.23 -1.36 -4.67
CA LYS A 42 29.44 -2.11 -5.92
C LYS A 42 28.23 -2.13 -6.88
N LEU A 43 27.28 -1.20 -6.74
CA LEU A 43 26.10 -1.09 -7.58
C LEU A 43 26.03 0.31 -8.21
N THR A 44 26.90 0.55 -9.19
CA THR A 44 27.02 1.85 -9.88
C THR A 44 25.74 2.25 -10.59
N ASP A 45 25.08 1.30 -11.26
CA ASP A 45 23.87 1.56 -12.04
C ASP A 45 22.68 1.92 -11.14
N LEU A 46 22.55 1.23 -10.00
CA LEU A 46 21.53 1.54 -9.02
C LEU A 46 21.81 2.90 -8.35
N THR A 47 23.08 3.18 -8.05
CA THR A 47 23.50 4.48 -7.52
C THR A 47 23.15 5.62 -8.47
N ALA A 48 23.45 5.49 -9.77
CA ALA A 48 23.13 6.50 -10.76
C ALA A 48 21.62 6.73 -10.92
N LYS A 49 20.79 5.71 -10.64
CA LYS A 49 19.32 5.82 -10.68
C LYS A 49 18.72 6.46 -9.43
N SER A 50 19.29 6.19 -8.25
CA SER A 50 18.74 6.63 -6.96
C SER A 50 19.30 7.97 -6.46
N TYR A 51 20.51 8.34 -6.88
CA TYR A 51 21.17 9.58 -6.47
C TYR A 51 21.24 10.55 -7.66
N LEU A 52 20.61 11.71 -7.49
CA LEU A 52 20.57 12.79 -8.48
C LEU A 52 21.78 13.73 -8.32
N PRO A 53 22.05 14.59 -9.34
CA PRO A 53 23.03 15.65 -9.22
C PRO A 53 22.83 16.50 -7.95
N HIS A 54 23.91 17.05 -7.42
CA HIS A 54 23.91 17.88 -6.21
C HIS A 54 23.55 17.15 -4.90
N GLY A 55 23.55 15.81 -4.90
CA GLY A 55 23.45 14.99 -3.68
C GLY A 55 22.02 14.74 -3.19
N TRP A 56 21.03 14.88 -4.07
CA TRP A 56 19.65 14.52 -3.76
C TRP A 56 19.44 13.01 -3.89
N PHE A 57 18.81 12.40 -2.90
CA PHE A 57 18.44 10.99 -2.90
C PHE A 57 16.94 10.83 -3.05
N ARG A 58 16.55 9.96 -3.99
CA ARG A 58 15.16 9.58 -4.25
C ARG A 58 14.72 8.53 -3.23
N THR A 59 13.82 8.88 -2.32
CA THR A 59 13.37 7.94 -1.27
C THR A 59 12.45 6.85 -1.83
N GLY A 60 11.82 7.12 -2.98
CA GLY A 60 10.78 6.27 -3.56
C GLY A 60 9.42 6.42 -2.87
N ASP A 61 9.28 7.40 -1.98
CA ASP A 61 8.01 7.78 -1.35
C ASP A 61 7.38 8.92 -2.11
N VAL A 62 6.06 8.92 -2.23
CA VAL A 62 5.26 10.05 -2.69
C VAL A 62 4.74 10.78 -1.46
N GLY A 63 4.93 12.09 -1.44
CA GLY A 63 4.44 12.95 -0.36
C GLY A 63 3.75 14.19 -0.89
N GLU A 64 3.03 14.84 0.02
CA GLU A 64 2.36 16.11 -0.23
C GLU A 64 2.53 17.07 0.94
N TRP A 65 2.63 18.35 0.60
CA TRP A 65 2.68 19.41 1.58
C TRP A 65 1.28 19.82 1.99
N LEU A 66 1.01 19.78 3.28
CA LEU A 66 -0.23 20.25 3.86
C LEU A 66 -0.15 21.78 4.09
N PRO A 67 -1.29 22.48 4.16
CA PRO A 67 -1.33 23.93 4.38
C PRO A 67 -0.67 24.41 5.69
N ASP A 68 -0.53 23.50 6.67
CA ASP A 68 0.14 23.76 7.94
C ASP A 68 1.68 23.63 7.86
N GLY A 69 2.22 23.33 6.66
CA GLY A 69 3.65 23.18 6.41
C GLY A 69 4.21 21.81 6.76
N THR A 70 3.35 20.83 7.07
CA THR A 70 3.79 19.45 7.31
C THR A 70 3.81 18.63 6.02
N LEU A 71 4.67 17.60 5.98
CA LEU A 71 4.76 16.66 4.86
C LEU A 71 4.04 15.37 5.23
N ARG A 72 3.00 15.02 4.45
CA ARG A 72 2.29 13.75 4.57
C ARG A 72 2.82 12.76 3.53
N ILE A 73 3.21 11.56 3.97
CA ILE A 73 3.56 10.46 3.05
C ILE A 73 2.28 9.74 2.67
N ILE A 74 2.05 9.58 1.37
CA ILE A 74 0.79 9.04 0.85
C ILE A 74 0.93 7.72 0.12
N ASP A 75 2.10 7.43 -0.46
CA ASP A 75 2.31 6.16 -1.15
C ASP A 75 3.79 5.91 -1.46
N ARG A 76 4.10 4.75 -2.06
CA ARG A 76 5.39 4.42 -2.67
C ARG A 76 5.27 4.48 -4.18
N VAL A 77 6.29 5.02 -4.83
CA VAL A 77 6.36 5.13 -6.30
C VAL A 77 6.16 3.78 -7.01
N LYS A 78 6.53 2.67 -6.36
CA LYS A 78 6.41 1.32 -6.91
C LYS A 78 5.11 0.60 -6.56
N ASN A 79 4.34 1.08 -5.59
CA ASN A 79 3.18 0.36 -5.05
C ASN A 79 1.84 0.84 -5.63
N LEU A 80 1.85 1.91 -6.44
CA LEU A 80 0.70 2.36 -7.22
C LEU A 80 0.52 1.51 -8.47
N VAL A 81 -0.51 0.67 -8.47
CA VAL A 81 -0.90 -0.11 -9.64
C VAL A 81 -2.17 0.46 -10.24
N LYS A 82 -2.12 0.80 -11.53
CA LYS A 82 -3.30 1.10 -12.33
C LYS A 82 -3.90 -0.20 -12.84
N LEU A 83 -5.12 -0.53 -12.43
CA LEU A 83 -5.87 -1.67 -12.95
C LEU A 83 -6.36 -1.43 -14.37
N LYS A 84 -6.85 -2.49 -15.03
CA LYS A 84 -7.44 -2.42 -16.38
C LYS A 84 -8.63 -1.47 -16.47
N GLY A 85 -9.37 -1.29 -15.37
CA GLY A 85 -10.48 -0.32 -15.26
C GLY A 85 -10.05 1.15 -15.24
N GLY A 86 -8.74 1.43 -15.17
CA GLY A 86 -8.19 2.77 -15.14
C GLY A 86 -8.05 3.39 -13.75
N GLU A 87 -8.63 2.76 -12.74
CA GLU A 87 -8.48 3.10 -11.33
C GLU A 87 -7.10 2.67 -10.81
N TYR A 88 -6.54 3.48 -9.93
CA TYR A 88 -5.30 3.15 -9.24
C TYR A 88 -5.58 2.66 -7.85
N ILE A 89 -4.72 1.76 -7.43
CA ILE A 89 -4.86 1.05 -6.18
C ILE A 89 -3.54 1.10 -5.41
N ALA A 90 -3.61 1.55 -4.17
CA ALA A 90 -2.53 1.51 -3.20
C ALA A 90 -2.58 0.17 -2.45
N MET A 91 -1.76 -0.79 -2.87
CA MET A 91 -1.78 -2.16 -2.31
C MET A 91 -1.39 -2.19 -0.82
N GLU A 92 -0.33 -1.48 -0.46
CA GLU A 92 0.18 -1.40 0.91
C GLU A 92 -0.84 -0.78 1.88
N ASN A 93 -1.60 0.23 1.43
CA ASN A 93 -2.66 0.81 2.25
C ASN A 93 -3.77 -0.21 2.55
N MET A 94 -4.17 -1.01 1.54
CA MET A 94 -5.15 -2.09 1.77
C MET A 94 -4.61 -3.19 2.67
N GLU A 95 -3.35 -3.58 2.51
CA GLU A 95 -2.71 -4.54 3.42
C GLU A 95 -2.71 -4.03 4.86
N ASN A 96 -2.42 -2.76 5.09
CA ASN A 96 -2.47 -2.15 6.41
C ASN A 96 -3.90 -2.13 7.00
N ILE A 97 -4.90 -1.77 6.19
CA ILE A 97 -6.30 -1.75 6.64
C ILE A 97 -6.78 -3.17 6.94
N TYR A 98 -6.66 -4.10 6.00
CA TYR A 98 -7.14 -5.47 6.18
C TYR A 98 -6.33 -6.27 7.19
N GLY A 99 -5.03 -5.99 7.31
CA GLY A 99 -4.15 -6.61 8.30
C GLY A 99 -4.53 -6.27 9.74
N SER A 100 -5.31 -5.21 9.97
CA SER A 100 -5.83 -4.86 11.29
C SER A 100 -7.07 -5.67 11.73
N SER A 101 -7.66 -6.45 10.82
CA SER A 101 -8.82 -7.30 11.14
C SER A 101 -8.43 -8.42 12.11
N GLU A 102 -9.32 -8.72 13.07
CA GLU A 102 -9.12 -9.80 14.03
C GLU A 102 -9.08 -11.20 13.40
N PHE A 103 -9.65 -11.33 12.19
CA PHE A 103 -9.65 -12.57 11.42
C PHE A 103 -8.34 -12.78 10.65
N VAL A 104 -7.45 -11.80 10.60
CA VAL A 104 -6.14 -11.91 9.96
C VAL A 104 -5.07 -12.26 10.99
N ASN A 105 -4.29 -13.31 10.71
CA ASN A 105 -3.17 -13.70 11.54
C ASN A 105 -1.90 -12.98 11.09
N ALA A 106 -1.72 -11.75 11.57
CA ALA A 106 -0.56 -10.91 11.28
C ALA A 106 0.79 -11.52 11.69
N LEU A 107 0.80 -12.45 12.66
CA LEU A 107 2.04 -13.09 13.14
C LEU A 107 2.51 -14.24 12.25
N ALA A 108 1.58 -14.98 11.66
CA ALA A 108 1.90 -16.15 10.85
C ALA A 108 2.09 -15.85 9.35
N GLY A 109 1.39 -14.83 8.83
CA GLY A 109 1.47 -14.51 7.40
C GLY A 109 0.77 -13.22 6.97
N GLY A 110 -0.16 -12.70 7.77
CA GLY A 110 -0.84 -11.44 7.48
C GLY A 110 -1.69 -11.48 6.21
N VAL A 111 -1.68 -10.36 5.49
CA VAL A 111 -2.38 -10.18 4.22
C VAL A 111 -1.37 -9.71 3.17
N MET A 112 -1.48 -10.27 1.97
CA MET A 112 -0.76 -9.82 0.79
C MET A 112 -1.77 -9.45 -0.29
N VAL A 113 -1.73 -8.23 -0.78
CA VAL A 113 -2.56 -7.76 -1.88
C VAL A 113 -1.74 -7.74 -3.16
N TYR A 114 -2.28 -8.35 -4.20
CA TYR A 114 -1.69 -8.38 -5.53
C TYR A 114 -2.66 -7.78 -6.55
N GLY A 115 -2.14 -6.92 -7.41
CA GLY A 115 -2.84 -6.43 -8.59
C GLY A 115 -1.85 -6.02 -9.66
N ASP A 116 -2.24 -6.14 -10.92
CA ASP A 116 -1.50 -5.60 -12.05
C ASP A 116 -2.45 -4.92 -13.06
N GLY A 117 -1.88 -4.24 -14.05
CA GLY A 117 -2.67 -3.49 -15.04
C GLY A 117 -3.46 -4.32 -16.04
N THR A 118 -3.36 -5.64 -16.00
CA THR A 118 -4.18 -6.56 -16.79
C THR A 118 -5.43 -7.01 -16.04
N MET A 119 -5.45 -6.86 -14.72
CA MET A 119 -6.54 -7.32 -13.86
C MET A 119 -7.64 -6.27 -13.73
N ASP A 120 -8.89 -6.73 -13.68
CA ASP A 120 -10.05 -5.87 -13.43
C ASP A 120 -10.26 -5.57 -11.94
N ARG A 121 -9.69 -6.40 -11.04
CA ARG A 121 -9.76 -6.27 -9.57
C ARG A 121 -8.45 -6.78 -8.94
N PRO A 122 -8.02 -6.24 -7.79
CA PRO A 122 -6.93 -6.83 -7.04
C PRO A 122 -7.40 -8.12 -6.37
N VAL A 123 -6.45 -8.99 -6.03
CA VAL A 123 -6.68 -10.20 -5.23
C VAL A 123 -5.89 -10.09 -3.94
N ALA A 124 -6.44 -10.63 -2.85
CA ALA A 124 -5.76 -10.68 -1.56
C ALA A 124 -5.55 -12.14 -1.14
N LEU A 125 -4.35 -12.47 -0.69
CA LEU A 125 -4.02 -13.70 0.00
C LEU A 125 -4.00 -13.39 1.50
N VAL A 126 -4.85 -14.08 2.26
CA VAL A 126 -5.05 -13.80 3.69
C VAL A 126 -4.73 -15.04 4.49
N GLN A 127 -3.81 -14.92 5.46
CA GLN A 127 -3.61 -15.94 6.47
C GLN A 127 -4.66 -15.78 7.57
N VAL A 128 -5.65 -16.67 7.59
CA VAL A 128 -6.75 -16.59 8.55
C VAL A 128 -6.30 -16.93 9.97
N ASN A 129 -6.84 -16.20 10.95
CA ASN A 129 -6.71 -16.49 12.37
C ASN A 129 -7.78 -17.50 12.79
N ILE A 130 -7.44 -18.79 12.69
CA ILE A 130 -8.34 -19.91 12.99
C ILE A 130 -8.95 -19.79 14.40
N LYS A 131 -8.18 -19.34 15.41
CA LYS A 131 -8.71 -19.22 16.78
C LYS A 131 -9.83 -18.19 16.90
N ASN A 132 -9.73 -17.08 16.16
CA ASN A 132 -10.77 -16.07 16.15
C ASN A 132 -11.97 -16.51 15.29
N LEU A 133 -11.70 -17.24 14.20
CA LEU A 133 -12.74 -17.84 13.38
C LEU A 133 -13.56 -18.90 14.17
N GLU A 134 -12.91 -19.75 14.97
CA GLU A 134 -13.55 -20.73 15.83
C GLU A 134 -14.44 -20.08 16.90
N LYS A 135 -13.98 -18.96 17.50
CA LYS A 135 -14.79 -18.17 18.44
C LYS A 135 -16.03 -17.59 17.76
N TRP A 136 -15.87 -17.04 16.56
CA TRP A 136 -16.99 -16.54 15.76
C TRP A 136 -17.98 -17.65 15.41
N ALA A 137 -17.49 -18.84 15.03
CA ALA A 137 -18.33 -19.99 14.73
C ALA A 137 -19.16 -20.44 15.96
N ALA A 138 -18.53 -20.49 17.14
CA ALA A 138 -19.21 -20.82 18.39
C ALA A 138 -20.31 -19.80 18.74
N ASN A 139 -20.04 -18.50 18.56
CA ASN A 139 -21.02 -17.43 18.82
C ASN A 139 -22.21 -17.48 17.85
N ASN A 140 -21.96 -17.88 16.60
CA ASN A 140 -22.99 -17.99 15.56
C ASN A 140 -23.63 -19.39 15.47
N LYS A 141 -23.29 -20.31 16.39
CA LYS A 141 -23.80 -21.70 16.44
C LYS A 141 -23.57 -22.46 15.12
N ILE A 142 -22.42 -22.24 14.51
CA ILE A 142 -22.00 -22.94 13.29
C ILE A 142 -21.31 -24.23 13.71
N GLU A 143 -21.86 -25.36 13.27
CA GLU A 143 -21.22 -26.67 13.42
C GLU A 143 -20.16 -26.85 12.32
N TYR A 144 -19.00 -27.37 12.70
CA TYR A 144 -17.88 -27.68 11.81
C TYR A 144 -17.11 -28.90 12.35
N LYS A 145 -16.46 -29.64 11.46
CA LYS A 145 -15.66 -30.83 11.84
C LYS A 145 -14.21 -30.51 12.16
N ASP A 146 -13.61 -29.65 11.36
CA ASP A 146 -12.23 -29.22 11.44
C ASP A 146 -12.07 -27.81 10.84
N ALA A 147 -10.84 -27.28 10.85
CA ALA A 147 -10.56 -25.94 10.36
C ALA A 147 -10.84 -25.78 8.85
N ASP A 148 -10.63 -26.83 8.06
CA ASP A 148 -10.84 -26.79 6.60
C ASP A 148 -12.33 -26.74 6.27
N ASP A 149 -13.16 -27.50 7.00
CA ASP A 149 -14.62 -27.45 6.91
C ASP A 149 -15.16 -26.07 7.30
N LEU A 150 -14.57 -25.44 8.32
CA LEU A 150 -14.95 -24.09 8.75
C LEU A 150 -14.59 -23.02 7.70
N LEU A 151 -13.41 -23.13 7.07
CA LEU A 151 -12.98 -22.24 5.99
C LEU A 151 -13.82 -22.42 4.70
N ALA A 152 -14.27 -23.65 4.42
CA ALA A 152 -15.13 -23.93 3.28
C ALA A 152 -16.58 -23.46 3.48
N ASN A 153 -16.98 -23.11 4.72
CA ASN A 153 -18.35 -22.74 5.03
C ASN A 153 -18.73 -21.40 4.37
N PRO A 154 -19.82 -21.34 3.56
CA PRO A 154 -20.26 -20.10 2.92
C PRO A 154 -20.60 -18.95 3.88
N ALA A 155 -20.93 -19.26 5.14
CA ALA A 155 -21.17 -18.25 6.16
C ALA A 155 -19.87 -17.54 6.57
N ALA A 156 -18.75 -18.25 6.62
CA ALA A 156 -17.44 -17.68 6.94
C ALA A 156 -16.90 -16.79 5.81
N ASN A 157 -17.27 -17.07 4.55
CA ASN A 157 -16.86 -16.28 3.38
C ASN A 157 -17.64 -14.97 3.18
N LYS A 158 -18.63 -14.67 4.03
CA LYS A 158 -19.47 -13.47 3.95
C LYS A 158 -19.12 -12.40 4.99
N GLU A 159 -18.27 -12.74 5.96
CA GLU A 159 -17.69 -11.86 6.96
C GLU A 159 -16.29 -11.42 6.54
#